data_AF-A0A966QRA0-F1
#
_entry.id   AF-A0A966QRA0-F1
#
_cell.length_a   1.000
_cell.length_b   1.000
_cell.length_c   1.000
_cell.angle_alpha   90.00
_cell.angle_beta   90.00
_cell.angle_gamma   90.00
#
_symmetry.space_group_name_H-M   'P 1'
#
loop_
_entity.id
_entity.type
_entity.pdbx_description
1 polymer ?
#
loop_
_entity_poly.entity_id
_entity_poly.type
_entity_poly.pdbx_seq_one_letter_code
_entity_poly.pdbx_strand_id
1 'polypeptide(L)'
;AGQALKRSEELMRGHKLDFLMLGLLLVLLALASVVTLFIGLFWIGPWITASYAKFYDELTDEERKKFSTYLMLRWSSQVQADSSVVYRHRVVVPESLAHLPRIGVRFTLPHDFGQVRWFGRGPHENYPDRNASALRDVWAREPDELPYLVPQEFGLRTECEWIEFVARHSRVRIDALAPATLHFSAVHHTPLQLLQARDTTELMRTADLVVHLDVAHRGLGSASCGPDVLPTYEIPAGTYEFSYVVRRI
;
A
#
# COMPACT_ATOMS: atom_id res chain seq x y z
N ALA A 1 10.04 -19.66 2.67
CA ALA A 1 10.92 -19.75 3.86
C ALA A 1 12.06 -18.74 3.85
N GLY A 2 12.86 -18.63 2.77
CA GLY A 2 14.05 -17.78 2.74
C GLY A 2 13.82 -16.27 2.97
N GLN A 3 12.78 -15.68 2.36
CA GLN A 3 12.47 -14.25 2.57
C GLN A 3 11.96 -13.94 3.99
N ALA A 4 11.13 -14.82 4.56
CA ALA A 4 10.64 -14.67 5.94
C ALA A 4 11.77 -14.79 6.98
N LEU A 5 12.73 -15.70 6.75
CA LEU A 5 13.92 -15.84 7.59
C LEU A 5 14.82 -14.59 7.53
N LYS A 6 15.07 -14.06 6.33
CA LYS A 6 15.83 -12.81 6.16
C LYS A 6 15.15 -11.63 6.86
N ARG A 7 13.84 -11.47 6.67
CA ARG A 7 13.06 -10.41 7.33
C ARG A 7 13.08 -10.54 8.85
N SER A 8 12.97 -11.77 9.38
CA SER A 8 13.10 -12.04 10.81
C SER A 8 14.51 -11.68 11.33
N GLU A 9 15.56 -12.01 10.57
CA GLU A 9 16.93 -11.66 10.94
C GLU A 9 17.16 -10.14 10.98
N GLU A 10 16.61 -9.41 10.02
CA GLU A 10 16.65 -7.95 9.94
C GLU A 10 15.88 -7.29 11.09
N LEU A 11 14.65 -7.72 11.36
CA LEU A 11 13.84 -7.28 12.50
C LEU A 11 14.55 -7.49 13.85
N MET A 12 15.29 -8.59 13.96
CA MET A 12 16.01 -8.98 15.18
C MET A 12 17.33 -8.22 15.40
N ARG A 13 17.79 -7.41 14.43
CA ARG A 13 19.04 -6.65 14.56
C ARG A 13 18.90 -5.60 15.65
N GLY A 14 19.70 -5.72 16.71
CA GLY A 14 19.64 -4.83 17.89
C GLY A 14 18.80 -5.38 19.04
N HIS A 15 17.92 -6.36 18.80
CA HIS A 15 16.99 -6.92 19.80
C HIS A 15 17.31 -8.37 20.20
N LYS A 16 18.45 -8.92 19.74
CA LYS A 16 18.85 -10.31 20.01
C LYS A 16 18.99 -10.62 21.51
N LEU A 17 19.46 -9.65 22.30
CA LEU A 17 19.59 -9.81 23.75
C LEU A 17 18.22 -9.80 24.44
N ASP A 18 17.31 -8.93 24.03
CA ASP A 18 15.95 -8.88 24.57
C ASP A 18 15.20 -10.18 24.29
N PHE A 19 15.34 -10.70 23.06
CA PHE A 19 14.79 -12.00 22.69
C PHE A 19 15.39 -13.16 23.50
N LEU A 20 16.71 -13.13 23.74
CA LEU A 20 17.38 -14.12 24.58
C LEU A 20 16.86 -14.07 26.02
N MET A 21 16.70 -12.86 26.58
CA MET A 21 16.18 -12.67 27.93
C MET A 21 14.73 -13.13 28.05
N LEU A 22 13.90 -12.85 27.05
CA LEU A 22 12.53 -13.38 26.96
C LEU A 22 12.55 -14.92 26.96
N GLY A 23 13.41 -15.54 26.13
CA GLY A 23 13.57 -16.98 26.09
C GLY A 23 14.00 -17.58 27.44
N LEU A 24 14.97 -16.97 28.11
CA LEU A 24 15.43 -17.39 29.44
C LEU A 24 14.32 -17.30 30.49
N LEU A 25 13.54 -16.22 30.48
CA LEU A 25 12.39 -16.06 31.38
C LEU A 25 11.33 -17.15 31.15
N LEU A 26 11.05 -17.48 29.89
CA LEU A 26 10.10 -18.52 29.52
C LEU A 26 10.60 -19.93 29.91
N VAL A 27 11.91 -20.20 29.81
CA VAL A 27 12.52 -21.44 30.29
C VAL A 27 12.39 -21.57 31.81
N LEU A 28 12.64 -20.48 32.56
CA LEU A 28 12.44 -20.48 34.01
C LEU A 28 10.98 -20.77 34.39
N LEU A 29 10.02 -20.21 33.64
CA LEU A 29 8.60 -20.50 33.84
C LEU A 29 8.23 -21.95 33.50
N ALA A 30 8.81 -22.51 32.43
CA ALA A 30 8.62 -23.91 32.09
C ALA A 30 9.19 -24.84 33.17
N LEU A 31 10.35 -24.52 33.74
CA LEU A 31 10.94 -25.27 34.87
C LEU A 31 10.09 -25.17 36.14
N ALA A 32 9.42 -24.04 36.39
CA ALA A 32 8.51 -23.90 37.52
C ALA A 32 7.31 -24.88 37.44
N SER A 33 6.92 -25.31 36.24
CA SER A 33 5.84 -26.29 36.05
C SER A 33 6.16 -27.67 36.64
N VAL A 34 7.43 -28.00 36.88
CA VAL A 34 7.88 -29.25 37.53
C VAL A 34 7.23 -29.42 38.91
N VAL A 35 7.02 -28.33 39.64
CA VAL A 35 6.35 -28.33 40.96
C VAL A 35 4.90 -28.81 40.86
N THR A 36 4.27 -28.62 39.70
CA THR A 36 2.88 -29.03 39.42
C THR A 36 2.79 -30.36 38.67
N LEU A 37 3.84 -31.19 38.69
CA LEU A 37 3.94 -32.40 37.88
C LEU A 37 3.65 -32.12 36.39
N PHE A 38 4.15 -31.00 35.88
CA PHE A 38 4.02 -30.56 34.49
C PHE A 38 2.60 -30.18 34.03
N ILE A 39 1.59 -30.21 34.91
CA ILE A 39 0.22 -29.78 34.59
C ILE A 39 0.21 -28.32 34.10
N GLY A 40 1.08 -27.47 34.65
CA GLY A 40 1.23 -26.08 34.21
C GLY A 40 1.64 -25.90 32.74
N LEU A 41 2.23 -26.90 32.07
CA LEU A 41 2.65 -26.79 30.67
C LEU A 41 1.48 -26.57 29.71
N PHE A 42 0.29 -27.09 30.03
CA PHE A 42 -0.92 -26.89 29.22
C PHE A 42 -1.27 -25.40 29.05
N TRP A 43 -0.97 -24.58 30.06
CA TRP A 43 -1.25 -23.15 30.05
C TRP A 43 -0.05 -22.33 29.57
N ILE A 44 1.18 -22.79 29.85
CA ILE A 44 2.41 -22.10 29.49
C ILE A 44 2.67 -22.15 27.97
N GLY A 45 2.33 -23.24 27.29
CA GLY A 45 2.54 -23.39 25.83
C GLY A 45 1.91 -22.26 25.01
N PRO A 46 0.59 -22.02 25.12
CA PRO A 46 -0.08 -20.88 24.48
C PRO A 46 0.47 -19.52 24.91
N TRP A 47 0.93 -19.40 26.16
CA TRP A 47 1.50 -18.15 26.66
C TRP A 47 2.88 -17.85 26.06
N ILE A 48 3.71 -18.88 25.84
CA ILE A 48 4.99 -18.78 25.13
C ILE A 48 4.77 -18.30 23.70
N THR A 49 3.84 -18.93 22.98
CA THR A 49 3.55 -18.55 21.59
C THR A 49 3.01 -17.12 21.50
N ALA A 50 2.11 -16.74 22.40
CA ALA A 50 1.59 -15.37 22.46
C ALA A 50 2.67 -14.34 22.83
N SER A 51 3.59 -14.68 23.75
CA SER A 51 4.68 -13.78 24.16
C SER A 51 5.65 -13.52 23.01
N TYR A 52 6.03 -14.55 22.26
CA TYR A 52 6.84 -14.37 21.07
C TYR A 52 6.10 -13.59 19.98
N ALA A 53 4.82 -13.90 19.72
CA ALA A 53 4.01 -13.16 18.75
C ALA A 53 3.96 -11.67 19.11
N LYS A 54 3.70 -11.35 20.38
CA LYS A 54 3.66 -9.96 20.86
C LYS A 54 5.02 -9.25 20.74
N PHE A 55 6.11 -9.93 21.03
CA PHE A 55 7.46 -9.38 20.84
C PHE A 55 7.71 -9.00 19.37
N TYR A 56 7.32 -9.86 18.43
CA TYR A 56 7.42 -9.54 17.00
C TYR A 56 6.47 -8.41 16.58
N ASP A 57 5.24 -8.37 17.11
CA ASP A 57 4.32 -7.25 16.85
C ASP A 57 4.93 -5.92 17.31
N GLU A 58 5.53 -5.87 18.51
CA GLU A 58 6.21 -4.68 19.03
C GLU A 58 7.39 -4.24 18.13
N LEU A 59 8.22 -5.17 17.66
CA LEU A 59 9.29 -4.86 16.71
C LEU A 59 8.75 -4.30 15.40
N THR A 60 7.68 -4.89 14.86
CA THR A 60 7.06 -4.38 13.63
C THR A 60 6.43 -3.01 13.82
N ASP A 61 5.91 -2.71 15.02
CA ASP A 61 5.39 -1.40 15.36
C ASP A 61 6.50 -0.36 15.57
N GLU A 62 7.66 -0.74 16.10
CA GLU A 62 8.85 0.13 16.13
C GLU A 62 9.36 0.44 14.73
N GLU A 63 9.42 -0.54 13.83
CA GLU A 63 9.74 -0.31 12.43
C GLU A 63 8.70 0.59 11.76
N ARG A 64 7.41 0.38 12.02
CA ARG A 64 6.32 1.24 11.51
C ARG A 64 6.44 2.67 12.02
N LYS A 65 6.83 2.87 13.29
CA LYS A 65 7.08 4.19 13.87
C LYS A 65 8.32 4.85 13.28
N LYS A 66 9.41 4.10 13.07
CA LYS A 66 10.58 4.57 12.31
C LYS A 66 10.16 5.01 10.91
N PHE A 67 9.39 4.18 10.20
CA PHE A 67 8.84 4.51 8.88
C PHE A 67 8.07 5.84 8.90
N SER A 68 7.20 6.04 9.91
CA SER A 68 6.45 7.29 10.10
C SER A 68 7.32 8.49 10.51
N THR A 69 8.48 8.26 11.14
CA THR A 69 9.40 9.32 11.60
C THR A 69 10.34 9.77 10.48
N TYR A 70 10.73 8.85 9.60
CA TYR A 70 11.67 9.09 8.51
C TYR A 70 11.00 9.62 7.24
N LEU A 71 9.74 9.25 6.99
CA LEU A 71 8.97 9.80 5.90
C LEU A 71 8.47 11.20 6.27
N MET A 72 9.18 12.24 5.85
CA MET A 72 8.68 13.60 5.99
C MET A 72 7.62 13.84 4.92
N LEU A 73 6.35 13.73 5.34
CA LEU A 73 5.19 14.06 4.54
C LEU A 73 4.66 15.43 4.96
N ARG A 74 4.65 16.38 4.03
CA ARG A 74 4.00 17.68 4.21
C ARG A 74 2.93 17.83 3.14
N TRP A 75 1.75 18.23 3.56
CA TRP A 75 0.69 18.58 2.63
C TRP A 75 -0.02 19.85 3.06
N SER A 76 -0.62 20.55 2.11
CA SER A 76 -1.50 21.67 2.35
C SER A 76 -2.71 21.59 1.43
N SER A 77 -3.81 22.18 1.89
CA SER A 77 -5.00 22.35 1.07
C SER A 77 -5.42 23.81 1.06
N GLN A 78 -5.93 24.28 -0.07
CA GLN A 78 -6.40 25.65 -0.24
C GLN A 78 -7.70 25.63 -1.04
N VAL A 79 -8.76 26.20 -0.44
CA VAL A 79 -10.04 26.41 -1.14
C VAL A 79 -9.91 27.62 -2.05
N GLN A 80 -10.31 27.46 -3.29
CA GLN A 80 -10.34 28.52 -4.30
C GLN A 80 -11.69 29.23 -4.32
N ALA A 81 -11.76 30.39 -4.98
CA ALA A 81 -12.98 31.17 -5.11
C ALA A 81 -14.12 30.41 -5.83
N ASP A 82 -13.78 29.45 -6.70
CA ASP A 82 -14.72 28.58 -7.41
C ASP A 82 -15.16 27.35 -6.59
N SER A 83 -14.87 27.32 -5.28
CA SER A 83 -15.11 26.18 -4.38
C SER A 83 -14.32 24.90 -4.70
N SER A 84 -13.39 24.93 -5.66
CA SER A 84 -12.44 23.84 -5.85
C SER A 84 -11.36 23.86 -4.77
N VAL A 85 -10.75 22.70 -4.49
CA VAL A 85 -9.72 22.56 -3.45
C VAL A 85 -8.43 22.12 -4.10
N VAL A 86 -7.38 22.90 -3.95
CA VAL A 86 -6.03 22.55 -4.39
C VAL A 86 -5.32 21.82 -3.26
N TYR A 87 -4.82 20.62 -3.53
CA TYR A 87 -3.96 19.87 -2.64
C TYR A 87 -2.52 19.91 -3.16
N ARG A 88 -1.57 20.18 -2.26
CA ARG A 88 -0.14 20.14 -2.56
C ARG A 88 0.55 19.19 -1.60
N HIS A 89 1.36 18.29 -2.12
CA HIS A 89 2.05 17.25 -1.36
C HIS A 89 3.54 17.34 -1.63
N ARG A 90 4.33 17.18 -0.57
CA ARG A 90 5.78 16.99 -0.61
C ARG A 90 6.12 15.79 0.27
N VAL A 91 6.67 14.76 -0.36
CA VAL A 91 7.08 13.52 0.29
C VAL A 91 8.58 13.37 0.15
N VAL A 92 9.30 13.33 1.27
CA VAL A 92 10.74 13.06 1.29
C VAL A 92 10.96 11.61 1.66
N VAL A 93 11.49 10.83 0.73
CA VAL A 93 11.85 9.42 0.89
C VAL A 93 13.35 9.33 1.19
N PRO A 94 13.75 8.86 2.37
CA PRO A 94 15.16 8.66 2.71
C PRO A 94 15.71 7.38 2.07
N GLU A 95 17.04 7.29 2.00
CA GLU A 95 17.75 6.14 1.40
C GLU A 95 17.36 4.79 2.01
N SER A 96 17.11 4.75 3.32
CA SER A 96 16.67 3.54 4.02
C SER A 96 15.31 3.01 3.58
N LEU A 97 14.51 3.84 2.89
CA LEU A 97 13.20 3.51 2.35
C LEU A 97 13.18 3.63 0.83
N ALA A 98 14.33 3.61 0.14
CA ALA A 98 14.36 3.53 -1.31
C ALA A 98 13.58 2.30 -1.81
N HIS A 99 13.15 2.33 -3.08
CA HIS A 99 12.44 1.24 -3.75
C HIS A 99 11.01 1.02 -3.24
N LEU A 100 10.32 2.09 -2.79
CA LEU A 100 8.91 2.01 -2.40
C LEU A 100 8.03 1.47 -3.55
N PRO A 101 6.92 0.76 -3.23
CA PRO A 101 6.00 0.28 -4.25
C PRO A 101 5.22 1.42 -4.92
N ARG A 102 4.85 2.47 -4.18
CA ARG A 102 4.15 3.66 -4.69
C ARG A 102 4.30 4.86 -3.76
N ILE A 103 4.12 6.06 -4.31
CA ILE A 103 4.02 7.33 -3.59
C ILE A 103 2.78 8.07 -4.09
N GLY A 104 1.83 8.30 -3.20
CA GLY A 104 0.54 8.85 -3.57
C GLY A 104 -0.38 9.08 -2.38
N VAL A 105 -1.64 9.34 -2.68
CA VAL A 105 -2.73 9.40 -1.71
C VAL A 105 -3.73 8.30 -1.97
N ARG A 106 -4.37 7.82 -0.90
CA ARG A 106 -5.49 6.89 -0.97
C ARG A 106 -6.68 7.50 -0.26
N PHE A 107 -7.84 7.42 -0.88
CA PHE A 107 -9.12 7.79 -0.27
C PHE A 107 -10.22 6.83 -0.73
N THR A 108 -11.40 6.97 -0.13
CA THR A 108 -12.58 6.20 -0.51
C THR A 108 -13.66 7.14 -1.03
N LEU A 109 -14.40 6.68 -2.03
CA LEU A 109 -15.63 7.30 -2.49
C LEU A 109 -16.81 6.39 -2.15
N PRO A 110 -18.00 6.94 -1.84
CA PRO A 110 -19.18 6.13 -1.58
C PRO A 110 -19.50 5.18 -2.74
N HIS A 111 -20.15 4.05 -2.42
CA HIS A 111 -20.49 3.00 -3.39
C HIS A 111 -21.32 3.43 -4.62
N ASP A 112 -21.94 4.61 -4.60
CA ASP A 112 -22.77 5.11 -5.71
C ASP A 112 -21.97 5.70 -6.86
N PHE A 113 -20.65 5.89 -6.70
CA PHE A 113 -19.70 6.25 -7.75
C PHE A 113 -19.37 5.05 -8.65
N GLY A 114 -20.27 4.75 -9.59
CA GLY A 114 -20.20 3.57 -10.46
C GLY A 114 -19.48 3.77 -11.80
N GLN A 115 -19.06 4.99 -12.15
CA GLN A 115 -18.34 5.24 -13.41
C GLN A 115 -17.12 6.14 -13.19
N VAL A 116 -16.03 5.79 -13.87
CA VAL A 116 -14.76 6.52 -13.87
C VAL A 116 -14.44 6.93 -15.30
N ARG A 117 -14.09 8.20 -15.48
CA ARG A 117 -13.63 8.78 -16.75
C ARG A 117 -12.26 9.39 -16.53
N TRP A 118 -11.37 9.32 -17.51
CA TRP A 118 -10.05 9.92 -17.37
C TRP A 118 -9.47 10.32 -18.72
N PHE A 119 -8.53 11.25 -18.71
CA PHE A 119 -7.65 11.51 -19.84
C PHE A 119 -6.23 11.12 -19.46
N GLY A 120 -5.72 10.11 -20.16
CA GLY A 120 -4.44 9.46 -19.85
C GLY A 120 -4.30 8.15 -20.63
N ARG A 121 -3.41 7.27 -20.17
CA ARG A 121 -3.19 5.98 -20.83
C ARG A 121 -4.31 4.99 -20.53
N GLY A 122 -4.78 4.29 -21.55
CA GLY A 122 -5.86 3.31 -21.46
C GLY A 122 -6.14 2.60 -22.79
N PRO A 123 -7.29 1.91 -22.91
CA PRO A 123 -8.34 1.75 -21.89
C PRO A 123 -8.01 0.72 -20.79
N HIS A 124 -7.13 -0.23 -21.09
CA HIS A 124 -6.72 -1.33 -20.21
C HIS A 124 -5.68 -0.91 -19.17
N GLU A 125 -5.53 -1.73 -18.14
CA GLU A 125 -4.54 -1.52 -17.09
C GLU A 125 -3.10 -1.50 -17.64
N ASN A 126 -2.33 -0.56 -17.13
CA ASN A 126 -0.97 -0.31 -17.58
C ASN A 126 -0.11 0.19 -16.41
N TYR A 127 1.18 -0.14 -16.48
CA TYR A 127 2.17 0.15 -15.45
C TYR A 127 3.38 0.84 -16.08
N PRO A 128 4.24 1.53 -15.32
CA PRO A 128 5.34 2.32 -15.88
C PRO A 128 6.26 1.55 -16.84
N ASP A 129 6.51 0.27 -16.56
CA ASP A 129 7.31 -0.64 -17.40
C ASP A 129 6.47 -1.45 -18.41
N ARG A 130 5.14 -1.26 -18.42
CA ARG A 130 4.17 -1.98 -19.26
C ARG A 130 3.03 -1.05 -19.71
N ASN A 131 3.35 0.06 -20.37
CA ASN A 131 2.36 1.03 -20.87
C ASN A 131 2.44 1.34 -22.37
N ALA A 132 3.37 0.73 -23.11
CA ALA A 132 3.58 1.03 -24.53
C ALA A 132 2.35 0.72 -25.41
N SER A 133 1.53 -0.25 -25.03
CA SER A 133 0.28 -0.58 -25.74
C SER A 133 -0.91 0.30 -25.35
N ALA A 134 -0.79 1.10 -24.29
CA ALA A 134 -1.87 1.93 -23.78
C ALA A 134 -1.84 3.31 -24.45
N LEU A 135 -2.89 3.59 -25.21
CA LEU A 135 -3.07 4.83 -25.95
C LEU A 135 -3.52 5.95 -25.02
N ARG A 136 -3.21 7.18 -25.40
CA ARG A 136 -3.59 8.37 -24.65
C ARG A 136 -4.82 9.01 -25.26
N ASP A 137 -5.94 8.94 -24.55
CA ASP A 137 -7.23 9.47 -24.97
C ASP A 137 -8.15 9.66 -23.75
N VAL A 138 -9.38 10.12 -24.00
CA VAL A 138 -10.45 10.17 -23.01
C VAL A 138 -11.16 8.81 -22.96
N TRP A 139 -11.07 8.17 -21.81
CA TRP A 139 -11.68 6.87 -21.55
C TRP A 139 -12.80 6.98 -20.53
N ALA A 140 -13.72 6.02 -20.56
CA ALA A 140 -14.82 5.89 -19.60
C ALA A 140 -15.11 4.41 -19.35
N ARG A 141 -15.09 3.98 -18.08
CA ARG A 141 -15.40 2.60 -17.66
C ARG A 141 -16.02 2.58 -16.26
N GLU A 142 -16.59 1.44 -15.89
CA GLU A 142 -16.87 1.12 -14.49
C GLU A 142 -15.54 0.86 -13.73
N PRO A 143 -15.51 0.95 -12.39
CA PRO A 143 -14.38 0.50 -11.58
C PRO A 143 -13.87 -0.88 -11.99
N ASP A 144 -12.55 -1.08 -11.96
CA ASP A 144 -11.96 -2.35 -12.39
C ASP A 144 -12.33 -3.47 -11.38
N GLU A 145 -12.65 -4.65 -11.90
CA GLU A 145 -12.86 -5.89 -11.14
C GLU A 145 -11.59 -6.75 -11.19
N LEU A 146 -11.33 -7.54 -10.14
CA LEU A 146 -10.10 -8.34 -10.05
C LEU A 146 -10.05 -9.37 -11.19
N PRO A 147 -9.05 -9.31 -12.10
CA PRO A 147 -8.94 -10.26 -13.20
C PRO A 147 -8.05 -11.47 -12.87
N TYR A 148 -7.37 -11.46 -11.72
CA TYR A 148 -6.33 -12.41 -11.37
C TYR A 148 -6.84 -13.52 -10.44
N LEU A 149 -6.37 -14.75 -10.67
CA LEU A 149 -6.73 -15.92 -9.84
C LEU A 149 -6.20 -15.79 -8.41
N VAL A 150 -4.95 -15.33 -8.28
CA VAL A 150 -4.36 -14.96 -6.99
C VAL A 150 -4.56 -13.45 -6.83
N PRO A 151 -5.28 -12.98 -5.80
CA PRO A 151 -5.46 -11.56 -5.55
C PRO A 151 -4.12 -10.82 -5.46
N GLN A 152 -4.00 -9.73 -6.22
CA GLN A 152 -2.80 -8.90 -6.32
C GLN A 152 -3.19 -7.48 -6.74
N GLU A 153 -2.26 -6.52 -6.70
CA GLU A 153 -2.53 -5.14 -7.21
C GLU A 153 -2.93 -5.18 -8.69
N PHE A 154 -3.95 -4.41 -9.06
CA PHE A 154 -4.50 -4.38 -10.42
C PHE A 154 -5.17 -3.03 -10.73
N GLY A 155 -5.47 -2.80 -12.01
CA GLY A 155 -6.30 -1.66 -12.42
C GLY A 155 -5.58 -0.31 -12.49
N LEU A 156 -4.24 -0.28 -12.42
CA LEU A 156 -3.49 0.97 -12.57
C LEU A 156 -3.66 1.56 -13.98
N ARG A 157 -3.81 2.89 -14.06
CA ARG A 157 -3.76 3.70 -15.27
C ARG A 157 -2.71 4.78 -15.09
N THR A 158 -1.74 4.87 -16.00
CA THR A 158 -0.61 5.81 -15.90
C THR A 158 -0.84 7.11 -16.68
N GLU A 159 -0.02 8.12 -16.38
CA GLU A 159 0.06 9.40 -17.09
C GLU A 159 -1.30 10.11 -17.30
N CYS A 160 -2.12 10.14 -16.25
CA CYS A 160 -3.43 10.79 -16.25
C CYS A 160 -3.32 12.26 -15.87
N GLU A 161 -3.89 13.13 -16.72
CA GLU A 161 -4.00 14.57 -16.45
C GLU A 161 -5.25 14.90 -15.65
N TRP A 162 -6.36 14.21 -15.92
CA TRP A 162 -7.57 14.36 -15.13
C TRP A 162 -8.32 13.05 -15.00
N ILE A 163 -9.03 12.92 -13.88
CA ILE A 163 -9.82 11.76 -13.50
C ILE A 163 -11.15 12.27 -12.95
N GLU A 164 -12.25 11.70 -13.42
CA GLU A 164 -13.60 12.09 -13.07
C GLU A 164 -14.37 10.86 -12.57
N PHE A 165 -14.89 10.94 -11.36
CA PHE A 165 -15.74 9.93 -10.73
C PHE A 165 -17.18 10.40 -10.79
N VAL A 166 -18.06 9.54 -11.30
CA VAL A 166 -19.47 9.86 -11.57
C VAL A 166 -20.36 8.95 -10.73
N ALA A 167 -21.21 9.57 -9.92
CA ALA A 167 -22.32 8.95 -9.20
C ALA A 167 -23.66 9.39 -9.80
N ARG A 168 -24.78 8.87 -9.27
CA ARG A 168 -26.13 9.20 -9.78
C ARG A 168 -26.47 10.69 -9.73
N HIS A 169 -26.04 11.38 -8.67
CA HIS A 169 -26.40 12.78 -8.40
C HIS A 169 -25.19 13.67 -8.10
N SER A 170 -23.97 13.16 -8.30
CA SER A 170 -22.77 13.92 -8.04
C SER A 170 -21.65 13.49 -8.97
N ARG A 171 -20.74 14.42 -9.23
CA ARG A 171 -19.55 14.17 -10.02
C ARG A 171 -18.39 14.90 -9.37
N VAL A 172 -17.27 14.20 -9.26
CA VAL A 172 -16.03 14.73 -8.69
C VAL A 172 -14.96 14.58 -9.74
N ARG A 173 -14.26 15.67 -10.03
CA ARG A 173 -13.12 15.66 -10.94
C ARG A 173 -11.86 16.07 -10.20
N ILE A 174 -10.78 15.41 -10.55
CA ILE A 174 -9.44 15.60 -10.03
C ILE A 174 -8.56 15.91 -11.23
N ASP A 175 -7.93 17.07 -11.22
CA ASP A 175 -6.99 17.47 -12.26
C ASP A 175 -5.59 17.55 -11.67
N ALA A 176 -4.67 16.81 -12.25
CA ALA A 176 -3.26 16.89 -11.94
C ALA A 176 -2.73 18.28 -12.34
N LEU A 177 -1.97 18.90 -11.45
CA LEU A 177 -1.32 20.17 -11.74
C LEU A 177 0.08 19.91 -12.30
N ALA A 178 0.39 20.58 -13.39
CA ALA A 178 1.70 20.57 -14.01
C ALA A 178 2.82 20.91 -13.00
N PRO A 179 4.02 20.33 -13.14
CA PRO A 179 4.47 19.51 -14.26
C PRO A 179 4.12 18.01 -14.15
N ALA A 180 3.51 17.56 -13.05
CA ALA A 180 3.24 16.14 -12.81
C ALA A 180 1.92 15.68 -13.46
N THR A 181 1.92 14.47 -14.00
CA THR A 181 0.72 13.66 -14.20
C THR A 181 0.54 12.70 -13.03
N LEU A 182 -0.66 12.18 -12.83
CA LEU A 182 -0.92 11.18 -11.80
C LEU A 182 -1.15 9.80 -12.42
N HIS A 183 -0.91 8.75 -11.65
CA HIS A 183 -1.39 7.41 -11.91
C HIS A 183 -2.58 7.16 -11.00
N PHE A 184 -3.56 6.37 -11.45
CA PHE A 184 -4.69 6.04 -10.58
C PHE A 184 -5.12 4.60 -10.71
N SER A 185 -5.71 4.08 -9.64
CA SER A 185 -6.53 2.87 -9.65
C SER A 185 -7.81 3.15 -8.86
N ALA A 186 -8.91 2.53 -9.29
CA ALA A 186 -10.21 2.67 -8.65
C ALA A 186 -10.89 1.30 -8.62
N VAL A 187 -10.91 0.67 -7.44
CA VAL A 187 -11.31 -0.73 -7.24
C VAL A 187 -12.09 -0.90 -5.94
N HIS A 188 -12.82 -2.00 -5.81
CA HIS A 188 -13.58 -2.31 -4.58
C HIS A 188 -12.81 -3.20 -3.59
N HIS A 189 -11.48 -3.05 -3.53
CA HIS A 189 -10.63 -3.80 -2.61
C HIS A 189 -9.54 -2.89 -2.02
N THR A 190 -9.29 -3.05 -0.73
CA THR A 190 -8.15 -2.40 -0.08
C THR A 190 -6.86 -3.19 -0.34
N PRO A 191 -5.69 -2.54 -0.30
CA PRO A 191 -4.40 -3.25 -0.42
C PRO A 191 -4.22 -4.35 0.63
N LEU A 192 -4.75 -4.16 1.85
CA LEU A 192 -4.64 -5.16 2.91
C LEU A 192 -5.49 -6.40 2.60
N GLN A 193 -6.70 -6.24 2.06
CA GLN A 193 -7.54 -7.37 1.63
C GLN A 193 -6.88 -8.15 0.50
N LEU A 194 -6.32 -7.46 -0.50
CA LEU A 194 -5.59 -8.10 -1.59
C LEU A 194 -4.37 -8.87 -1.08
N LEU A 195 -3.64 -8.32 -0.09
CA LEU A 195 -2.48 -8.98 0.51
C LEU A 195 -2.84 -10.23 1.33
N GLN A 196 -3.99 -10.21 2.01
CA GLN A 196 -4.40 -11.27 2.93
C GLN A 196 -5.11 -12.44 2.23
N ALA A 197 -5.83 -12.17 1.14
CA ALA A 197 -6.59 -13.19 0.43
C ALA A 197 -5.66 -14.11 -0.39
N ARG A 198 -5.80 -15.42 -0.21
CA ARG A 198 -5.00 -16.41 -0.96
C ARG A 198 -5.56 -16.72 -2.34
N ASP A 199 -6.88 -16.60 -2.46
CA ASP A 199 -7.65 -16.81 -3.68
C ASP A 199 -8.88 -15.89 -3.70
N THR A 200 -9.61 -15.91 -4.81
CA THR A 200 -10.78 -15.06 -5.03
C THR A 200 -11.96 -15.38 -4.10
N THR A 201 -12.02 -16.56 -3.48
CA THR A 201 -13.11 -16.95 -2.57
C THR A 201 -12.96 -16.32 -1.18
N GLU A 202 -11.73 -16.02 -0.78
CA GLU A 202 -11.41 -15.31 0.47
C GLU A 202 -11.46 -13.78 0.32
N LEU A 203 -11.46 -13.27 -0.91
CA LEU A 203 -11.38 -11.84 -1.17
C LEU A 203 -12.72 -11.14 -0.92
N MET A 204 -12.78 -10.39 0.18
CA MET A 204 -13.94 -9.57 0.49
C MET A 204 -13.94 -8.27 -0.33
N ARG A 205 -15.08 -7.99 -0.98
CA ARG A 205 -15.35 -6.72 -1.64
C ARG A 205 -15.70 -5.64 -0.61
N THR A 206 -15.13 -4.46 -0.75
CA THR A 206 -15.51 -3.26 0.00
C THR A 206 -16.68 -2.56 -0.70
N ALA A 207 -17.66 -2.09 0.08
CA ALA A 207 -18.82 -1.37 -0.47
C ALA A 207 -18.37 -0.08 -1.19
N ASP A 208 -17.54 0.70 -0.52
CA ASP A 208 -16.97 1.94 -1.06
C ASP A 208 -15.88 1.66 -2.10
N LEU A 209 -15.74 2.60 -3.04
CA LEU A 209 -14.71 2.59 -4.05
C LEU A 209 -13.39 3.06 -3.44
N VAL A 210 -12.36 2.22 -3.47
CA VAL A 210 -11.02 2.55 -3.02
C VAL A 210 -10.23 3.15 -4.18
N VAL A 211 -9.80 4.39 -4.02
CA VAL A 211 -9.06 5.14 -5.04
C VAL A 211 -7.64 5.40 -4.58
N HIS A 212 -6.68 5.11 -5.45
CA HIS A 212 -5.29 5.54 -5.30
C HIS A 212 -4.98 6.60 -6.36
N LEU A 213 -4.25 7.64 -5.96
CA LEU A 213 -3.66 8.65 -6.84
C LEU A 213 -2.18 8.75 -6.54
N ASP A 214 -1.34 8.31 -7.47
CA ASP A 214 0.11 8.27 -7.27
C ASP A 214 0.83 9.27 -8.17
N VAL A 215 1.88 9.89 -7.64
CA VAL A 215 2.89 10.60 -8.45
C VAL A 215 3.95 9.63 -8.96
N ALA A 216 4.19 8.54 -8.24
CA ALA A 216 5.16 7.53 -8.61
C ALA A 216 4.64 6.15 -8.25
N HIS A 217 4.80 5.19 -9.16
CA HIS A 217 4.47 3.79 -8.96
C HIS A 217 5.65 2.94 -9.46
N ARG A 218 6.01 1.89 -8.73
CA ARG A 218 7.07 0.96 -9.17
C ARG A 218 6.55 0.16 -10.38
N GLY A 219 7.44 -0.16 -11.31
CA GLY A 219 7.16 -1.12 -12.38
C GLY A 219 6.86 -2.52 -11.83
N LEU A 220 6.26 -3.38 -12.67
CA LEU A 220 5.92 -4.75 -12.30
C LEU A 220 7.14 -5.67 -12.25
N GLY A 221 8.08 -5.50 -13.20
CA GLY A 221 9.15 -6.47 -13.44
C GLY A 221 8.62 -7.84 -13.90
N SER A 222 9.44 -8.87 -13.71
CA SER A 222 9.12 -10.26 -14.07
C SER A 222 9.62 -11.27 -13.04
N ALA A 223 9.77 -10.85 -11.78
CA ALA A 223 10.45 -11.58 -10.71
C ALA A 223 9.84 -12.95 -10.35
N SER A 224 8.67 -13.30 -10.90
CA SER A 224 8.10 -14.64 -10.77
C SER A 224 8.97 -15.72 -11.43
N CYS A 225 9.58 -15.42 -12.58
CA CYS A 225 10.48 -16.34 -13.30
C CYS A 225 11.54 -15.62 -14.15
N GLY A 226 11.87 -14.37 -13.81
CA GLY A 226 12.77 -13.51 -14.55
C GLY A 226 13.38 -12.41 -13.67
N PRO A 227 13.96 -11.36 -14.28
CA PRO A 227 14.52 -10.25 -13.52
C PRO A 227 13.44 -9.45 -12.79
N ASP A 228 13.85 -8.81 -11.70
CA ASP A 228 13.08 -7.75 -11.06
C ASP A 228 12.96 -6.53 -12.00
N VAL A 229 12.23 -5.51 -11.56
CA VAL A 229 12.07 -4.26 -12.27
C VAL A 229 13.43 -3.62 -12.62
N LEU A 230 13.50 -2.98 -13.78
CA LEU A 230 14.70 -2.23 -14.18
C LEU A 230 14.84 -0.96 -13.33
N PRO A 231 16.07 -0.48 -13.05
CA PRO A 231 16.31 0.70 -12.21
C PRO A 231 15.51 1.96 -12.62
N THR A 232 15.24 2.14 -13.92
CA THR A 232 14.46 3.27 -14.44
C THR A 232 12.99 3.28 -13.99
N TYR A 233 12.44 2.13 -13.60
CA TYR A 233 11.06 2.00 -13.13
C TYR A 233 10.98 1.71 -11.62
N GLU A 234 12.09 1.90 -10.90
CA GLU A 234 12.11 1.93 -9.44
C GLU A 234 11.76 3.32 -8.92
N ILE A 235 11.37 3.37 -7.65
CA ILE A 235 11.16 4.63 -6.93
C ILE A 235 12.39 4.88 -6.04
N PRO A 236 13.38 5.68 -6.48
CA PRO A 236 14.56 5.97 -5.67
C PRO A 236 14.20 6.82 -4.45
N ALA A 237 15.13 6.91 -3.50
CA ALA A 237 15.07 7.95 -2.48
C ALA A 237 15.13 9.34 -3.12
N GLY A 238 14.51 10.33 -2.48
CA GLY A 238 14.39 11.67 -3.03
C GLY A 238 13.18 12.43 -2.53
N THR A 239 12.95 13.60 -3.15
CA THR A 239 11.77 14.43 -2.87
C THR A 239 10.79 14.31 -4.01
N TYR A 240 9.55 13.94 -3.69
CA TYR A 240 8.44 13.82 -4.62
C TYR A 240 7.42 14.90 -4.30
N GLU A 241 7.19 15.79 -5.26
CA GLU A 241 6.20 16.87 -5.15
C GLU A 241 5.11 16.67 -6.21
N PHE A 242 3.86 16.73 -5.78
CA PHE A 242 2.72 16.65 -6.66
C PHE A 242 1.56 17.46 -6.12
N SER A 243 0.71 17.92 -7.02
CA SER A 243 -0.44 18.73 -6.68
C SER A 243 -1.59 18.41 -7.60
N TYR A 244 -2.80 18.54 -7.09
CA TYR A 244 -4.02 18.31 -7.85
C TYR A 244 -5.15 19.17 -7.32
N VAL A 245 -6.11 19.46 -8.19
CA VAL A 245 -7.32 20.21 -7.85
C VAL A 245 -8.50 19.27 -7.84
N VAL A 246 -9.25 19.27 -6.75
CA VAL A 246 -10.52 18.55 -6.63
C VAL A 246 -11.65 19.53 -6.81
N ARG A 247 -12.57 19.23 -7.72
CA ARG A 247 -13.77 20.04 -7.98
C ARG A 247 -15.01 19.16 -8.05
N ARG A 248 -16.12 19.65 -7.53
CA ARG A 248 -17.44 19.10 -7.78
C ARG A 248 -17.97 19.66 -9.09
N ILE A 249 -18.52 18.81 -9.96
CA ILE A 249 -19.15 19.22 -11.23
C ILE A 249 -20.63 18.89 -11.21
#